data_AF-A0A0A1TFZ9-F1
#
_entry.id   AF-A0A0A1TFZ9-F1
#
_cell.length_a   1.000
_cell.length_b   1.000
_cell.length_c   1.000
_cell.angle_alpha   90.00
_cell.angle_beta   90.00
_cell.angle_gamma   90.00
#
_symmetry.space_group_name_H-M   'P 1'
#
loop_
_entity.id
_entity.type
_entity.pdbx_description
1 polymer ?
#
loop_
_entity_poly.entity_id
_entity_poly.type
_entity_poly.pdbx_seq_one_letter_code
_entity_poly.pdbx_strand_id
1 'polypeptide(L)'
;MSGAEVLGIISTVISIIDTTIQLSITIKDEASLPSNFKTVAAKLPLIAKLLDNTERYVEEEANNDLASTFLAILRDCEEKATKLQVLFEKVVPANGDSRVDRYIKAARTIGNGGRVETLMKAILDGLQLLMTTFPRVTSRRGLENLTKAIE
;
A
#
# COMPACT_ATOMS: atom_id res chain seq x y z
N MET A 1 4.53 -7.49 23.29
CA MET A 1 4.63 -6.70 22.04
C MET A 1 4.47 -5.25 22.42
N SER A 2 5.33 -4.36 21.92
CA SER A 2 5.36 -2.94 22.34
C SER A 2 4.80 -2.04 21.25
N GLY A 3 4.37 -0.82 21.62
CA GLY A 3 3.97 0.21 20.65
C GLY A 3 5.08 0.56 19.64
N ALA A 4 6.35 0.45 20.04
CA ALA A 4 7.50 0.66 19.16
C ALA A 4 7.59 -0.37 18.01
N GLU A 5 7.19 -1.63 18.25
CA GLU A 5 7.14 -2.65 17.19
C GLU A 5 6.08 -2.32 16.14
N VAL A 6 4.92 -1.81 16.59
CA VAL A 6 3.82 -1.38 15.72
C VAL A 6 4.24 -0.18 14.87
N LEU A 7 4.87 0.84 15.48
CA LEU A 7 5.38 2.01 14.78
C LEU A 7 6.39 1.63 13.70
N GLY A 8 7.35 0.77 14.02
CA GLY A 8 8.37 0.33 13.06
C GLY A 8 7.77 -0.34 11.81
N ILE A 9 6.69 -1.11 11.96
CA ILE A 9 6.00 -1.70 10.80
C ILE A 9 5.27 -0.62 10.02
N ILE A 10 4.55 0.32 10.66
CA ILE A 10 3.85 1.40 9.95
C ILE A 10 4.83 2.22 9.10
N SER A 11 5.96 2.64 9.68
CA SER A 11 6.99 3.40 8.95
C SER A 11 7.57 2.60 7.77
N THR A 12 7.71 1.28 7.93
CA THR A 12 8.15 0.39 6.84
C THR A 12 7.14 0.37 5.69
N VAL A 13 5.84 0.22 5.99
CA VAL A 13 4.79 0.23 4.97
C VAL A 13 4.74 1.60 4.25
N ILE A 14 4.84 2.71 4.98
CA ILE A 14 4.89 4.07 4.39
C ILE A 14 6.06 4.17 3.40
N SER A 15 7.26 3.74 3.80
CA SER A 15 8.45 3.78 2.94
C SER A 15 8.29 2.99 1.64
N ILE A 16 7.66 1.81 1.71
CA ILE A 16 7.36 0.98 0.54
C ILE A 16 6.36 1.70 -0.40
N ILE A 17 5.31 2.29 0.17
CA ILE A 17 4.29 3.01 -0.59
C ILE A 17 4.89 4.25 -1.27
N ASP A 18 5.70 5.03 -0.56
CA ASP A 18 6.40 6.19 -1.12
C ASP A 18 7.34 5.80 -2.26
N THR A 19 8.10 4.72 -2.08
CA THR A 19 8.96 4.18 -3.14
C THR A 19 8.13 3.78 -4.37
N THR A 20 6.97 3.16 -4.15
CA THR A 20 6.05 2.78 -5.23
C THR A 20 5.48 4.01 -5.96
N ILE A 21 5.16 5.09 -5.23
CA ILE A 21 4.75 6.38 -5.81
C ILE A 21 5.88 6.92 -6.70
N GLN A 22 7.12 6.95 -6.22
CA GLN A 22 8.25 7.44 -7.01
C GLN A 22 8.50 6.61 -8.29
N LEU A 23 8.36 5.28 -8.21
CA LEU A 23 8.43 4.42 -9.38
C LEU A 23 7.34 4.77 -10.41
N SER A 24 6.12 5.05 -9.94
CA SER A 24 5.02 5.45 -10.83
C SER A 24 5.27 6.78 -11.57
N ILE A 25 5.91 7.75 -10.89
CA ILE A 25 6.26 9.06 -11.47
C ILE A 25 7.45 8.96 -12.44
N THR A 26 8.43 8.08 -12.12
CA THR A 26 9.65 7.88 -12.93
C THR A 26 9.34 7.36 -14.33
N ILE A 27 8.19 6.73 -14.51
CA ILE A 27 7.68 6.28 -15.80
C ILE A 27 7.19 7.54 -16.54
N LYS A 28 8.14 8.29 -17.12
CA LYS A 28 8.04 9.64 -17.73
C LYS A 28 6.92 9.87 -18.76
N ASP A 29 6.21 8.83 -19.16
CA ASP A 29 5.04 8.91 -20.02
C ASP A 29 3.91 8.13 -19.35
N GLU A 30 2.88 8.84 -18.91
CA GLU A 30 1.67 8.24 -18.36
C GLU A 30 1.12 7.18 -19.32
N ALA A 31 1.21 7.34 -20.66
CA ALA A 31 0.72 6.35 -21.62
C ALA A 31 1.47 5.00 -21.59
N SER A 32 2.63 4.93 -20.93
CA SER A 32 3.47 3.75 -20.87
C SER A 32 3.14 2.82 -19.68
N LEU A 33 2.54 3.36 -18.61
CA LEU A 33 2.05 2.57 -17.48
C LEU A 33 0.70 1.90 -17.85
N PRO A 34 0.53 0.58 -17.64
CA PRO A 34 -0.76 -0.07 -17.85
C PRO A 34 -1.89 0.58 -17.06
N SER A 35 -3.12 0.52 -17.60
CA SER A 35 -4.30 1.15 -16.98
C SER A 35 -4.53 0.72 -15.53
N ASN A 36 -4.42 -0.57 -15.23
CA ASN A 36 -4.55 -1.10 -13.88
C ASN A 36 -3.47 -0.55 -12.92
N PHE A 37 -2.23 -0.40 -13.39
CA PHE A 37 -1.17 0.22 -12.58
C PHE A 37 -1.41 1.73 -12.37
N LYS A 38 -1.97 2.44 -13.35
CA LYS A 38 -2.38 3.85 -13.17
C LYS A 38 -3.47 3.99 -12.10
N THR A 39 -4.51 3.15 -12.18
CA THR A 39 -5.60 3.15 -11.21
C THR A 39 -5.08 2.93 -9.79
N VAL A 40 -4.14 1.99 -9.64
CA VAL A 40 -3.47 1.72 -8.37
C VAL A 40 -2.61 2.91 -7.93
N ALA A 41 -1.78 3.46 -8.83
CA ALA A 41 -0.90 4.58 -8.52
C ALA A 41 -1.68 5.81 -7.99
N ALA A 42 -2.86 6.08 -8.55
CA ALA A 42 -3.73 7.16 -8.11
C ALA A 42 -4.26 6.99 -6.66
N LYS A 43 -4.29 5.75 -6.14
CA LYS A 43 -4.75 5.44 -4.77
C LYS A 43 -3.62 5.46 -3.73
N LEU A 44 -2.35 5.34 -4.15
CA LEU A 44 -1.21 5.26 -3.23
C LEU A 44 -1.06 6.49 -2.30
N PRO A 45 -1.24 7.75 -2.75
CA PRO A 45 -1.13 8.91 -1.85
C PRO A 45 -2.16 8.90 -0.72
N LEU A 46 -3.35 8.35 -0.97
CA LEU A 46 -4.36 8.20 0.07
C LEU A 46 -3.91 7.18 1.12
N ILE A 47 -3.32 6.06 0.69
CA ILE A 47 -2.80 5.02 1.58
C ILE A 47 -1.70 5.58 2.48
N ALA A 48 -0.71 6.29 1.91
CA ALA A 48 0.35 6.92 2.69
C ALA A 48 -0.22 7.83 3.78
N LYS A 49 -1.16 8.71 3.42
CA LYS A 49 -1.83 9.61 4.38
C LYS A 49 -2.61 8.87 5.48
N LEU A 50 -3.22 7.73 5.16
CA LEU A 50 -3.96 6.93 6.13
C LEU A 50 -3.02 6.21 7.10
N LEU A 51 -1.86 5.75 6.61
CA LEU A 51 -0.80 5.19 7.43
C LEU A 51 -0.16 6.25 8.34
N ASP A 52 0.09 7.47 7.85
CA ASP A 52 0.58 8.60 8.67
C ASP A 52 -0.39 8.94 9.82
N ASN A 53 -1.70 8.88 9.57
CA ASN A 53 -2.70 9.06 10.65
C ASN A 53 -2.61 7.94 11.69
N THR A 54 -2.36 6.72 11.22
CA THR A 54 -2.23 5.54 12.06
C THR A 54 -0.97 5.60 12.91
N GLU A 55 0.16 6.02 12.33
CA GLU A 55 1.42 6.23 13.02
C GLU A 55 1.24 7.23 14.17
N ARG A 56 0.71 8.42 13.88
CA ARG A 56 0.48 9.47 14.89
C ARG A 56 -0.45 9.02 16.02
N TYR A 57 -1.51 8.28 15.69
CA TYR A 57 -2.39 7.72 16.71
C TYR A 57 -1.66 6.75 17.64
N VAL A 58 -0.81 5.87 17.09
CA VAL A 58 -0.02 4.93 17.88
C VAL A 58 1.02 5.66 18.73
N GLU A 59 1.63 6.74 18.23
CA GLU A 59 2.54 7.58 19.01
C GLU A 59 1.86 8.24 20.22
N GLU A 60 0.61 8.69 20.06
CA GLU A 60 -0.15 9.40 21.09
C GLU A 60 -0.81 8.45 22.13
N GLU A 61 -1.27 7.27 21.73
CA GLU A 61 -2.24 6.47 22.51
C GLU A 61 -1.81 5.02 22.79
N ALA A 62 -0.60 4.57 22.40
CA ALA A 62 -0.24 3.15 22.48
C ALA A 62 -0.08 2.62 23.92
N ASN A 63 -1.08 1.87 24.38
CA ASN A 63 -0.97 0.91 25.48
C ASN A 63 -0.78 -0.53 24.95
N ASN A 64 -0.13 -1.40 25.73
CA ASN A 64 0.34 -2.73 25.31
C ASN A 64 -0.74 -3.69 24.74
N ASP A 65 -2.02 -3.52 25.09
CA ASP A 65 -3.11 -4.40 24.63
C ASP A 65 -3.54 -4.16 23.17
N LEU A 66 -3.31 -2.96 22.63
CA LEU A 66 -3.60 -2.66 21.22
C LEU A 66 -2.67 -3.41 20.24
N ALA A 67 -1.50 -3.84 20.71
CA ALA A 67 -0.38 -4.19 19.86
C ALA A 67 -0.55 -5.48 19.05
N SER A 68 -1.32 -6.47 19.52
CA SER A 68 -1.35 -7.79 18.86
C SER A 68 -2.20 -7.81 17.57
N THR A 69 -3.44 -7.33 17.64
CA THR A 69 -4.35 -7.26 16.48
C THR A 69 -3.88 -6.24 15.44
N PHE A 70 -3.37 -5.08 15.88
CA PHE A 70 -2.75 -4.09 14.99
C PHE A 70 -1.67 -4.71 14.11
N LEU A 71 -0.83 -5.52 14.73
CA LEU A 71 0.40 -5.98 14.13
C LEU A 71 0.17 -7.09 13.11
N ALA A 72 -0.83 -7.96 13.33
CA ALA A 72 -1.24 -8.94 12.33
C ALA A 72 -1.75 -8.27 11.05
N ILE A 73 -2.60 -7.25 11.18
CA ILE A 73 -3.14 -6.49 10.04
C ILE A 73 -2.02 -5.75 9.31
N LEU A 74 -1.15 -5.05 10.04
CA LEU A 74 -0.07 -4.27 9.46
C LEU A 74 0.99 -5.13 8.77
N ARG A 75 1.31 -6.32 9.30
CA ARG A 75 2.20 -7.28 8.62
C ARG A 75 1.61 -7.81 7.31
N ASP A 76 0.30 -8.06 7.26
CA ASP A 76 -0.33 -8.44 6.00
C ASP A 76 -0.25 -7.27 4.99
N CYS A 77 -0.55 -6.04 5.42
CA CYS A 77 -0.38 -4.84 4.60
C CYS A 77 1.05 -4.68 4.08
N GLU A 78 2.06 -4.89 4.93
CA GLU A 78 3.48 -4.86 4.57
C GLU A 78 3.79 -5.87 3.47
N GLU A 79 3.40 -7.13 3.64
CA GLU A 79 3.64 -8.18 2.65
C GLU A 79 3.00 -7.84 1.28
N LYS A 80 1.77 -7.31 1.30
CA LYS A 80 1.07 -6.90 0.06
C LYS A 80 1.71 -5.67 -0.56
N ALA A 81 2.15 -4.70 0.24
CA ALA A 81 2.85 -3.51 -0.23
C ALA A 81 4.20 -3.86 -0.87
N THR A 82 4.99 -4.76 -0.27
CA THR A 82 6.24 -5.25 -0.86
C THR A 82 6.01 -5.91 -2.20
N LYS A 83 5.00 -6.79 -2.30
CA LYS A 83 4.61 -7.41 -3.58
C LYS A 83 4.19 -6.36 -4.60
N LEU A 84 3.46 -5.33 -4.17
CA LEU A 84 3.02 -4.24 -5.03
C LEU A 84 4.22 -3.47 -5.60
N GLN A 85 5.17 -3.09 -4.75
CA GLN A 85 6.42 -2.43 -5.17
C GLN A 85 7.16 -3.25 -6.21
N VAL A 86 7.34 -4.56 -5.97
CA VAL A 86 8.03 -5.45 -6.92
C VAL A 86 7.37 -5.42 -8.30
N LEU A 87 6.03 -5.38 -8.38
CA LEU A 87 5.35 -5.26 -9.68
C LEU A 87 5.63 -3.92 -10.36
N PHE A 88 5.64 -2.81 -9.60
CA PHE A 88 5.95 -1.49 -10.12
C PHE A 88 7.38 -1.43 -10.67
N GLU A 89 8.35 -2.04 -9.97
CA GLU A 89 9.73 -2.14 -10.45
C GLU A 89 9.83 -2.88 -11.79
N LYS A 90 9.03 -3.95 -12.00
CA LYS A 90 9.04 -4.70 -13.27
C LYS A 90 8.46 -3.93 -14.46
N VAL A 91 7.64 -2.91 -14.22
CA VAL A 91 7.08 -2.09 -15.29
C VAL A 91 7.90 -0.83 -15.56
N VAL A 92 8.95 -0.56 -14.78
CA VAL A 92 9.93 0.49 -15.11
C VAL A 92 10.67 0.13 -16.41
N PRO A 93 10.82 1.07 -17.36
CA PRO A 93 11.65 0.87 -18.55
C PRO A 93 13.08 0.47 -18.21
N ALA A 94 13.52 -0.71 -18.66
CA ALA A 94 14.93 -1.06 -18.76
C ALA A 94 15.40 -0.90 -20.22
N ASN A 95 16.71 -0.68 -20.42
CA ASN A 95 17.27 -0.49 -21.75
C ASN A 95 16.93 -1.68 -22.67
N GLY A 96 16.23 -1.40 -23.78
CA GLY A 96 15.87 -2.39 -24.79
C GLY A 96 14.57 -3.16 -24.54
N ASP A 97 13.89 -2.97 -23.40
CA ASP A 97 12.61 -3.64 -23.14
C ASP A 97 11.45 -2.99 -23.92
N SER A 98 10.68 -3.79 -24.66
CA SER A 98 9.40 -3.33 -25.19
C SER A 98 8.36 -3.17 -24.07
N ARG A 99 7.25 -2.46 -24.35
CA ARG A 99 6.10 -2.39 -23.43
C ARG A 99 5.55 -3.78 -23.09
N VAL A 100 5.48 -4.66 -24.09
CA VAL A 100 4.94 -6.02 -23.93
C VAL A 100 5.85 -6.86 -23.04
N ASP A 101 7.18 -6.76 -23.20
CA ASP A 101 8.14 -7.50 -22.39
C ASP A 101 8.02 -7.14 -20.91
N ARG A 102 7.87 -5.86 -20.59
CA ARG A 102 7.65 -5.38 -19.22
C ARG A 102 6.38 -5.96 -18.60
N TYR A 103 5.31 -6.02 -19.38
CA TYR A 103 4.03 -6.52 -18.88
C TYR A 103 4.07 -8.03 -18.63
N ILE A 104 4.74 -8.78 -19.51
CA ILE A 104 4.98 -10.21 -19.32
C ILE A 104 5.86 -10.44 -18.07
N LYS A 105 6.93 -9.65 -17.87
CA LYS A 105 7.77 -9.73 -16.67
C LYS A 105 6.96 -9.50 -15.40
N ALA A 106 6.16 -8.44 -15.36
CA ALA A 106 5.30 -8.14 -14.21
C ALA A 106 4.28 -9.27 -13.94
N ALA A 107 3.55 -9.72 -14.97
CA ALA A 107 2.55 -10.79 -14.83
C ALA A 107 3.15 -12.13 -14.35
N ARG A 108 4.38 -12.45 -14.77
CA ARG A 108 5.09 -13.68 -14.36
C ARG A 108 5.67 -13.64 -12.95
N THR A 109 5.82 -12.45 -12.36
CA THR A 109 6.59 -12.31 -11.11
C THR A 109 5.84 -12.84 -9.88
N ILE A 110 4.51 -12.69 -9.81
CA ILE A 110 3.74 -12.99 -8.58
C ILE A 110 2.52 -13.92 -8.85
N GLY A 111 2.24 -14.29 -10.09
CA GLY A 111 1.10 -15.17 -10.45
C GLY A 111 -0.28 -14.53 -10.22
N ASN A 112 -1.35 -15.33 -10.23
CA ASN A 112 -2.75 -14.83 -10.19
C ASN A 112 -3.14 -14.10 -8.90
N GLY A 113 -2.56 -14.47 -7.75
CA GLY A 113 -2.77 -13.79 -6.45
C GLY A 113 -1.99 -12.49 -6.29
N GLY A 114 -1.09 -12.18 -7.23
CA GLY A 114 -0.28 -10.98 -7.24
C GLY A 114 -0.69 -9.98 -8.32
N ARG A 115 -1.97 -9.96 -8.71
CA ARG A 115 -2.45 -8.88 -9.59
C ARG A 115 -2.38 -7.56 -8.81
N VAL A 116 -1.94 -6.50 -9.48
CA VAL A 116 -1.75 -5.17 -8.89
C VAL A 116 -3.02 -4.65 -8.18
N GLU A 117 -4.20 -4.92 -8.75
CA GLU A 117 -5.50 -4.54 -8.20
C GLU A 117 -5.87 -5.36 -6.96
N THR A 118 -5.55 -6.66 -6.96
CA THR A 118 -5.80 -7.56 -5.82
C THR A 118 -4.96 -7.17 -4.61
N LEU A 119 -3.67 -6.86 -4.84
CA LEU A 119 -2.78 -6.38 -3.78
C LEU A 119 -3.24 -5.04 -3.22
N MET A 120 -3.61 -4.09 -4.09
CA MET A 120 -4.15 -2.79 -3.70
C MET A 120 -5.43 -2.95 -2.85
N LYS A 121 -6.37 -3.79 -3.30
CA LYS A 121 -7.61 -4.05 -2.55
C LYS A 121 -7.31 -4.64 -1.16
N ALA A 122 -6.40 -5.61 -1.07
CA ALA A 122 -6.04 -6.21 0.21
C ALA A 122 -5.47 -5.19 1.21
N ILE A 123 -4.62 -4.26 0.75
CA ILE A 123 -4.11 -3.17 1.60
C ILE A 123 -5.25 -2.27 2.08
N LEU A 124 -6.16 -1.87 1.20
CA LEU A 124 -7.29 -1.01 1.57
C LEU A 124 -8.25 -1.71 2.54
N ASP A 125 -8.55 -3.00 2.32
CA ASP A 125 -9.37 -3.82 3.21
C ASP A 125 -8.71 -3.92 4.60
N GLY A 126 -7.38 -4.12 4.65
CA GLY A 126 -6.61 -4.14 5.90
C GLY A 126 -6.66 -2.81 6.66
N LEU A 127 -6.48 -1.68 5.95
CA LEU A 127 -6.64 -0.34 6.54
C LEU A 127 -8.07 -0.09 7.04
N GLN A 128 -9.08 -0.60 6.33
CA GLN A 128 -10.47 -0.45 6.74
C GLN A 128 -10.75 -1.25 8.01
N LEU A 129 -10.23 -2.47 8.09
CA LEU A 129 -10.31 -3.29 9.30
C LEU A 129 -9.63 -2.60 10.49
N LEU A 130 -8.46 -2.00 10.28
CA LEU A 130 -7.75 -1.25 11.31
C LEU A 130 -8.59 -0.07 11.81
N MET A 131 -9.14 0.74 10.91
CA MET A 131 -9.92 1.93 11.27
C MET A 131 -11.27 1.62 11.89
N THR A 132 -11.92 0.52 11.48
CA THR A 132 -13.20 0.09 12.08
C THR A 132 -13.00 -0.55 13.45
N THR A 133 -11.90 -1.28 13.64
CA THR A 133 -11.52 -1.83 14.95
C THR A 133 -11.10 -0.71 15.91
N PHE A 134 -10.47 0.34 15.39
CA PHE A 134 -9.95 1.47 16.18
C PHE A 134 -10.42 2.81 15.61
N PRO A 135 -11.67 3.23 15.86
CA PRO A 135 -12.27 4.42 15.25
C PRO A 135 -11.54 5.74 15.54
N ARG A 136 -10.68 5.77 16.56
CA ARG A 136 -9.86 6.95 16.89
C ARG A 136 -8.64 7.12 15.98
N VAL A 137 -8.26 6.10 15.21
CA VAL A 137 -7.14 6.14 14.26
C VAL A 137 -7.41 7.07 13.08
N THR A 138 -8.68 7.24 12.70
CA THR A 138 -9.04 8.02 11.52
C THR A 138 -10.27 8.88 11.76
N SER A 139 -10.29 10.07 11.15
CA SER A 139 -11.50 10.88 11.12
C SER A 139 -12.58 10.20 10.27
N ARG A 140 -13.86 10.53 10.53
CA ARG A 140 -14.99 10.10 9.67
C ARG A 140 -14.74 10.37 8.18
N ARG A 141 -14.15 11.52 7.84
CA ARG A 141 -13.77 11.86 6.46
C ARG A 141 -12.70 10.92 5.90
N GLY A 142 -11.74 10.49 6.72
CA GLY A 142 -10.73 9.49 6.35
C GLY A 142 -11.36 8.14 6.01
N LEU A 143 -12.32 7.69 6.83
CA LEU A 143 -13.07 6.45 6.61
C LEU A 143 -13.94 6.50 5.34
N GLU A 144 -14.59 7.64 5.09
CA GLU A 144 -15.38 7.85 3.86
C GLU A 144 -14.49 7.83 2.59
N ASN A 145 -13.32 8.47 2.64
CA ASN A 145 -12.36 8.45 1.54
C ASN A 145 -11.82 7.03 1.27
N LEU A 146 -11.57 6.25 2.33
CA LEU A 146 -11.13 4.87 2.22
C LEU A 146 -12.22 3.99 1.59
N THR A 147 -13.47 4.13 2.03
CA THR A 147 -14.60 3.36 1.50
C THR A 147 -14.76 3.59 0.00
N LYS A 148 -14.67 4.85 -0.46
CA LYS A 148 -14.69 5.21 -1.88
C LYS A 148 -13.51 4.66 -2.68
N ALA A 149 -12.38 4.40 -2.03
CA ALA A 149 -11.20 3.83 -2.68
C ALA A 149 -11.27 2.32 -2.84
N ILE A 150 -12.15 1.64 -2.09
CA ILE A 150 -12.40 0.19 -2.18
C ILE A 150 -13.41 -0.13 -3.29
N GLU A 151 -14.40 0.75 -3.48
CA GLU A 151 -15.34 0.73 -4.62
C GLU A 151 -14.64 0.91 -5.98
#